data_AF-A0A2D5XJN3-F1
#
_entry.id   AF-A0A2D5XJN3-F1
#
_cell.length_a   1.000
_cell.length_b   1.000
_cell.length_c   1.000
_cell.angle_alpha   90.00
_cell.angle_beta   90.00
_cell.angle_gamma   90.00
#
_symmetry.space_group_name_H-M   'P 1'
#
loop_
_entity.id
_entity.type
_entity.pdbx_description
1 polymer ?
#
loop_
_entity_poly.entity_id
_entity_poly.type
_entity_poly.pdbx_seq_one_letter_code
_entity_poly.pdbx_strand_id
1 'polypeptide(L)'
;MIAWRWWGRRADPEALLADLRSAQLGRYSRALRYRDFREVFLGTPAGKRVLWQILDWARLYRSVAVKGDPHQTYFRDGERNIGLRIMATVNAEPSGRASEAVSAPEKGPGH
;
A
#
# COMPACT_ATOMS: atom_id res chain seq x y z
N MET A 1 -4.61 11.11 46.18
CA MET A 1 -4.70 9.67 45.86
C MET A 1 -5.22 9.56 44.43
N ILE A 2 -4.35 9.51 43.42
CA ILE A 2 -4.74 9.48 42.00
C ILE A 2 -4.35 8.12 41.45
N ALA A 3 -5.34 7.28 41.17
CA ALA A 3 -5.14 5.98 40.56
C ALA A 3 -4.77 6.16 39.08
N TRP A 4 -3.48 5.98 38.77
CA TRP A 4 -2.98 5.83 37.41
C TRP A 4 -3.48 4.51 36.83
N ARG A 5 -4.68 4.53 36.26
CA ARG A 5 -5.28 3.36 35.60
C ARG A 5 -4.87 3.31 34.13
N TRP A 6 -3.56 3.31 33.89
CA TRP A 6 -2.94 3.01 32.59
C TRP A 6 -2.44 1.56 32.63
N TRP A 7 -3.35 0.60 32.77
CA TRP A 7 -3.03 -0.80 32.47
C TRP A 7 -3.37 -1.04 31.01
N GLY A 8 -2.32 -1.16 30.21
CA GLY A 8 -2.38 -1.44 28.79
C GLY A 8 -3.23 -2.66 28.53
N ARG A 9 -4.31 -2.47 27.75
CA ARG A 9 -4.81 -3.53 26.90
C ARG A 9 -3.62 -3.97 26.05
N ARG A 10 -3.06 -5.14 26.33
CA ARG A 10 -2.20 -5.81 25.36
C ARG A 10 -3.04 -5.91 24.08
N ALA A 11 -2.49 -5.47 22.95
CA ALA A 11 -3.13 -5.68 21.68
C ALA A 11 -3.38 -7.19 21.53
N ASP A 12 -4.64 -7.59 21.37
CA ASP A 12 -5.01 -8.97 21.11
C ASP A 12 -4.73 -9.27 19.63
N PRO A 13 -3.71 -10.10 19.31
CA PRO A 13 -3.36 -10.38 17.93
C PRO A 13 -4.47 -11.10 17.18
N GLU A 14 -5.24 -11.96 17.86
CA GLU A 14 -6.31 -12.73 17.22
C GLU A 14 -7.49 -11.84 16.85
N ALA A 15 -7.86 -10.90 17.74
CA ALA A 15 -8.87 -9.90 17.43
C ALA A 15 -8.45 -9.04 16.22
N LEU A 16 -7.19 -8.59 16.18
CA LEU A 16 -6.66 -7.85 15.04
C LEU A 16 -6.73 -8.68 13.75
N LEU A 17 -6.34 -9.96 13.80
CA LEU A 17 -6.40 -10.84 12.63
C LEU A 17 -7.84 -11.07 12.15
N ALA A 18 -8.80 -11.23 13.07
CA ALA A 18 -10.20 -11.34 12.74
C ALA A 18 -10.73 -10.07 12.05
N ASP A 19 -10.36 -8.89 12.54
CA ASP A 19 -10.70 -7.61 11.94
C ASP A 19 -10.10 -7.47 10.54
N LEU A 20 -8.83 -7.85 10.34
CA LEU A 20 -8.19 -7.82 9.02
C LEU A 20 -8.85 -8.78 8.02
N ARG A 21 -9.29 -9.96 8.48
CA ARG A 21 -10.03 -10.92 7.64
C ARG A 21 -11.41 -10.38 7.27
N SER A 22 -12.13 -9.76 8.20
CA SER A 22 -13.45 -9.19 7.91
C SER A 22 -13.38 -8.01 6.95
N ALA A 23 -12.26 -7.27 6.96
CA ALA A 23 -11.98 -6.19 6.02
C ALA A 23 -11.54 -6.66 4.62
N GLN A 24 -11.33 -7.96 4.39
CA GLN A 24 -10.97 -8.45 3.06
C GLN A 24 -12.10 -8.18 2.07
N LEU A 25 -11.82 -7.33 1.10
CA LEU A 25 -12.67 -7.15 -0.06
C LEU A 25 -12.51 -8.37 -0.98
N GLY A 26 -13.63 -8.97 -1.43
CA GLY A 26 -13.59 -10.09 -2.35
C GLY A 26 -12.74 -9.80 -3.60
N ARG A 27 -13.10 -8.77 -4.38
CA ARG A 27 -12.30 -8.30 -5.51
C ARG A 27 -11.67 -6.94 -5.21
N TYR A 28 -10.44 -6.95 -4.70
CA TYR A 28 -9.67 -5.72 -4.47
C TYR A 28 -9.06 -5.18 -5.79
N SER A 29 -9.86 -4.40 -6.52
CA SER A 29 -9.50 -3.87 -7.84
C SER A 29 -8.24 -3.00 -7.79
N ARG A 30 -7.53 -2.90 -8.93
CA ARG A 30 -6.30 -2.08 -9.04
C ARG A 30 -6.57 -0.61 -8.72
N ALA A 31 -7.71 -0.06 -9.15
CA ALA A 31 -8.09 1.32 -8.88
C ALA A 31 -8.38 1.56 -7.40
N LEU A 32 -9.10 0.64 -6.76
CA LEU A 32 -9.39 0.71 -5.33
C LEU A 32 -8.11 0.61 -4.50
N ARG A 33 -7.22 -0.32 -4.88
CA ARG A 33 -5.92 -0.50 -4.24
C ARG A 33 -5.02 0.73 -4.36
N TYR A 34 -4.92 1.31 -5.54
CA TYR A 34 -4.19 2.56 -5.76
C TYR A 34 -4.70 3.67 -4.83
N ARG A 35 -6.03 3.87 -4.80
CA ARG A 35 -6.67 4.89 -3.96
C ARG A 35 -6.37 4.67 -2.48
N ASP A 36 -6.64 3.48 -1.96
CA ASP A 36 -6.50 3.20 -0.53
C ASP A 36 -5.03 3.26 -0.06
N PHE A 37 -4.09 2.77 -0.88
CA PHE A 37 -2.66 2.87 -0.54
C PHE A 37 -2.19 4.32 -0.49
N ARG A 38 -2.67 5.17 -1.42
CA ARG A 38 -2.35 6.60 -1.39
C ARG A 38 -2.96 7.30 -0.19
N GLU A 39 -4.20 6.97 0.15
CA GLU A 39 -4.86 7.52 1.33
C GLU A 39 -4.07 7.19 2.61
N VAL A 40 -3.76 5.90 2.81
CA VAL A 40 -3.04 5.43 4.01
C VAL A 40 -1.64 6.01 4.11
N PHE A 41 -0.86 5.96 3.03
CA PHE A 41 0.56 6.32 3.10
C PHE A 41 0.85 7.80 2.80
N LEU A 42 0.08 8.44 1.93
CA LEU A 42 0.36 9.80 1.47
C LEU A 42 -0.64 10.85 1.98
N GLY A 43 -1.81 10.43 2.49
CA GLY A 43 -2.85 11.32 3.00
C GLY A 43 -2.47 12.06 4.28
N THR A 44 -1.54 11.53 5.08
CA THR A 44 -1.11 12.15 6.35
C THR A 44 0.41 12.18 6.52
N PRO A 45 0.97 13.12 7.31
CA PRO A 45 2.39 13.09 7.68
C PRO A 45 2.81 11.82 8.42
N ALA A 46 1.92 11.24 9.24
CA ALA A 46 2.18 9.98 9.94
C ALA A 46 2.31 8.82 8.94
N GLY A 47 1.40 8.74 7.96
CA GLY A 47 1.47 7.75 6.88
C GLY A 47 2.79 7.81 6.10
N LYS A 48 3.29 9.01 5.79
CA LYS A 48 4.56 9.19 5.08
C LYS A 48 5.75 8.68 5.88
N ARG A 49 5.78 8.91 7.20
CA ARG A 49 6.82 8.39 8.09
C ARG A 49 6.78 6.86 8.18
N VAL A 50 5.58 6.27 8.27
CA VAL A 50 5.42 4.82 8.27
C VAL A 50 5.86 4.22 6.93
N LEU A 51 5.48 4.82 5.80
CA LEU A 51 5.95 4.39 4.49
C LEU A 51 7.47 4.41 4.42
N TRP A 52 8.10 5.52 4.83
CA TRP A 52 9.56 5.62 4.88
C TRP A 52 10.21 4.51 5.72
N GLN A 53 9.66 4.20 6.89
CA GLN A 53 10.16 3.13 7.75
C GLN A 53 10.07 1.75 7.07
N ILE A 54 8.97 1.47 6.36
CA ILE A 54 8.80 0.22 5.60
C ILE A 54 9.82 0.13 4.46
N LEU A 55 10.06 1.22 3.73
CA LEU A 55 11.03 1.23 2.63
C LEU A 55 12.48 1.05 3.11
N ASP A 56 12.79 1.56 4.31
CA ASP A 56 14.08 1.32 4.95
C ASP A 56 14.26 -0.15 5.34
N TRP A 57 13.24 -0.77 5.96
CA TRP A 57 13.24 -2.21 6.26
C TRP A 57 13.37 -3.06 4.99
N ALA A 58 12.69 -2.67 3.92
CA ALA A 58 12.78 -3.31 2.61
C ALA A 58 14.12 -3.06 1.89
N ARG A 59 15.06 -2.31 2.49
CA ARG A 59 16.39 -2.00 1.90
C ARG A 59 16.27 -1.42 0.49
N LEU A 60 15.24 -0.61 0.24
CA LEU A 60 14.98 -0.11 -1.12
C LEU A 60 16.15 0.75 -1.64
N TYR A 61 16.80 1.50 -0.74
CA TYR A 61 17.89 2.42 -1.07
C TYR A 61 19.30 1.91 -0.69
N ARG A 62 19.45 0.62 -0.38
CA ARG A 62 20.73 0.02 0.07
C ARG A 62 20.97 -1.33 -0.58
N SER A 63 22.21 -1.75 -0.81
CA SER A 63 22.50 -3.06 -1.44
C SER A 63 21.89 -4.24 -0.67
N VAL A 64 21.32 -5.20 -1.41
CA VAL A 64 20.81 -6.47 -0.87
C VAL A 64 21.86 -7.59 -0.92
N ALA A 65 22.90 -7.43 -1.73
CA ALA A 65 23.93 -8.45 -1.90
C ALA A 65 24.82 -8.59 -0.65
N VAL A 66 25.01 -9.82 -0.20
CA VAL A 66 25.92 -10.19 0.89
C VAL A 66 27.01 -11.09 0.33
N LYS A 67 28.25 -10.59 0.36
CA LYS A 67 29.41 -11.32 -0.17
C LYS A 67 29.59 -12.63 0.59
N GLY A 68 29.63 -13.73 -0.14
CA GLY A 68 29.83 -15.08 0.42
C GLY A 68 28.59 -15.69 1.07
N ASP A 69 27.44 -15.01 1.04
CA ASP A 69 26.19 -15.53 1.62
C ASP A 69 24.99 -15.33 0.67
N PRO A 70 24.75 -16.32 -0.21
CA PRO A 70 23.60 -16.30 -1.11
C PRO A 70 22.26 -16.38 -0.38
N HIS A 71 22.17 -17.13 0.73
CA HIS A 71 20.92 -17.29 1.48
C HIS A 71 20.46 -15.98 2.09
N GLN A 72 21.39 -15.27 2.74
CA GLN A 72 21.11 -13.95 3.26
C GLN A 72 20.75 -12.99 2.13
N THR A 73 21.45 -13.03 0.99
CA THR A 73 21.12 -12.21 -0.19
C THR A 73 19.68 -12.43 -0.66
N TYR A 74 19.24 -13.68 -0.83
CA TYR A 74 17.86 -14.00 -1.24
C TYR A 74 16.83 -13.53 -0.22
N PHE A 75 17.13 -13.66 1.08
CA PHE A 75 16.26 -13.12 2.13
C PHE A 75 16.09 -11.60 2.00
N ARG A 76 17.20 -10.86 1.81
CA ARG A 76 17.16 -9.39 1.63
C ARG A 76 16.42 -8.98 0.36
N ASP A 77 16.56 -9.77 -0.70
CA ASP A 77 15.86 -9.52 -1.96
C ASP A 77 14.34 -9.74 -1.82
N GLY A 78 13.93 -10.74 -1.02
CA GLY A 78 12.54 -10.96 -0.63
C GLY A 78 11.94 -9.76 0.12
N GLU A 79 12.67 -9.18 1.07
CA GLU A 79 12.25 -7.96 1.77
C GLU A 79 12.09 -6.78 0.79
N ARG A 80 13.05 -6.60 -0.13
CA ARG A 80 13.01 -5.57 -1.16
C ARG A 80 11.82 -5.71 -2.10
N ASN A 81 11.45 -6.92 -2.47
CA ASN A 81 10.29 -7.18 -3.32
C ASN A 81 9.00 -6.58 -2.73
N ILE A 82 8.82 -6.65 -1.41
CA ILE A 82 7.66 -6.03 -0.75
C ILE A 82 7.69 -4.50 -0.88
N GLY A 83 8.84 -3.87 -0.64
CA GLY A 83 9.00 -2.42 -0.84
C GLY A 83 8.69 -1.99 -2.27
N LEU A 84 9.19 -2.74 -3.27
CA LEU A 84 8.92 -2.49 -4.68
C LEU A 84 7.44 -2.63 -5.04
N ARG A 85 6.73 -3.64 -4.48
CA ARG A 85 5.29 -3.82 -4.70
C ARG A 85 4.47 -2.66 -4.14
N ILE A 86 4.83 -2.15 -2.97
CA ILE A 86 4.18 -0.96 -2.38
C ILE A 86 4.42 0.25 -3.27
N MET A 87 5.66 0.50 -3.67
CA MET A 87 6.01 1.62 -4.54
C MET A 87 5.29 1.55 -5.89
N ALA A 88 5.22 0.37 -6.50
CA ALA A 88 4.44 0.17 -7.72
C ALA A 88 2.95 0.49 -7.50
N THR A 89 2.37 0.06 -6.38
CA THR A 89 0.96 0.28 -6.07
C THR A 89 0.63 1.76 -5.85
N VAL A 90 1.49 2.51 -5.14
CA VAL A 90 1.28 3.94 -4.83
C VAL A 90 1.48 4.85 -6.06
N ASN A 91 2.33 4.45 -7.00
CA ASN A 91 2.68 5.25 -8.18
C ASN A 91 1.95 4.85 -9.47
N ALA A 92 1.41 3.63 -9.55
CA ALA A 92 0.76 3.15 -10.78
C ALA A 92 -0.70 3.62 -10.86
N GLU A 93 -0.88 4.91 -11.15
CA GLU A 93 -2.19 5.50 -11.45
C GLU A 93 -2.89 4.66 -12.53
N PRO A 94 -4.12 4.16 -12.26
CA PRO A 94 -4.86 3.40 -13.24
C PRO A 94 -5.17 4.29 -14.44
N SER A 95 -4.57 3.99 -15.60
CA SER A 95 -4.90 4.65 -16.85
C SER A 95 -6.29 4.23 -17.32
N GLY A 96 -7.32 4.95 -16.87
CA GLY A 96 -8.61 4.97 -17.52
C GLY A 96 -8.66 6.15 -18.48
N ARG A 97 -8.80 5.91 -19.78
CA ARG A 97 -9.16 6.96 -20.74
C ARG A 97 -10.46 7.61 -20.27
N ALA A 98 -10.36 8.77 -19.65
CA ALA A 98 -11.47 9.70 -19.47
C ALA A 98 -11.66 10.61 -20.71
N SER A 99 -11.13 10.24 -21.89
CA SER A 99 -11.14 11.09 -23.08
C SER A 99 -11.92 10.55 -24.29
N GLU A 100 -12.58 9.39 -24.20
CA GLU A 100 -13.32 8.82 -25.36
C GLU A 100 -14.85 9.01 -25.29
N ALA A 101 -15.38 9.66 -24.26
CA ALA A 101 -16.83 9.89 -24.11
C ALA A 101 -17.32 11.30 -24.48
N VAL A 102 -16.43 12.22 -24.90
CA VAL A 102 -16.80 13.65 -25.10
C VAL A 102 -16.81 14.08 -26.59
N SER A 103 -16.60 13.17 -27.54
CA SER A 103 -16.47 13.55 -28.95
C SER A 103 -17.23 12.66 -29.93
N ALA A 104 -18.50 12.38 -29.64
CA ALA A 104 -19.46 12.03 -30.68
C ALA A 104 -20.39 13.23 -30.92
N PRO A 105 -20.24 14.00 -32.02
CA PRO A 105 -21.21 15.01 -32.37
C PRO A 105 -22.52 14.33 -32.77
N GLU A 106 -23.59 14.81 -32.15
CA GLU A 106 -24.99 14.48 -32.41
C GLU A 106 -25.30 14.70 -33.90
N LYS A 107 -25.58 13.62 -34.64
CA LYS A 107 -26.17 13.75 -35.98
C LYS A 107 -27.62 14.22 -35.80
N GLY A 108 -27.86 15.50 -36.03
CA GLY A 108 -29.21 16.06 -36.11
C GLY A 108 -30.04 15.38 -37.22
N PRO A 109 -31.38 15.40 -37.10
CA PRO A 109 -32.27 14.69 -38.02
C PRO A 109 -32.25 15.37 -39.38
N GLY A 110 -31.95 14.58 -40.44
CA GLY A 110 -32.03 15.04 -41.82
C GLY A 110 -33.48 15.27 -42.25
N HIS A 111 -33.73 16.43 -42.85
CA HIS A 111 -34.94 16.77 -43.61
C HIS A 111 -35.00 16.00 -44.92
#